data_AF-A0A2V8XL29-F1
#
_entry.id   AF-A0A2V8XL29-F1
#
_cell.length_a   1.000
_cell.length_b   1.000
_cell.length_c   1.000
_cell.angle_alpha   90.00
_cell.angle_beta   90.00
_cell.angle_gamma   90.00
#
_symmetry.space_group_name_H-M   'P 1'
#
loop_
_entity.id
_entity.type
_entity.pdbx_description
1 polymer ?
#
loop_
_entity_poly.entity_id
_entity_poly.type
_entity_poly.pdbx_seq_one_letter_code
_entity_poly.pdbx_strand_id
1 'polypeptide(L)'
;MGQTKKQIPRANIALGMTRLGSLQQGVRSAAISRHPLFLLLCVLGALFSVPSVLSPSLFAQAAAPQETTTNKTGEALYKQRCAVCHEGGATRAPSREGLKLMSPENVRFALVSGSMMMQGLGLSSSQIADLIEFLTGKQPAKEQISPAAFCPGSAASFADPLVKPHWNGWGANLEQHRFQTAEMAQLSAEQVPKL
;
A
#
# COMPACT_ATOMS: atom_id res chain seq x y z
N MET A 1 -14.61 62.62 -6.74
CA MET A 1 -13.95 61.58 -5.91
C MET A 1 -13.22 60.63 -6.84
N GLY A 2 -11.93 60.90 -7.13
CA GLY A 2 -11.13 60.12 -8.07
C GLY A 2 -10.38 59.00 -7.36
N GLN A 3 -10.62 57.75 -7.76
CA GLN A 3 -9.87 56.59 -7.28
C GLN A 3 -8.69 56.34 -8.22
N THR A 4 -7.48 56.63 -7.74
CA THR A 4 -6.22 56.34 -8.43
C THR A 4 -5.92 54.84 -8.41
N LYS A 5 -5.98 54.21 -9.58
CA LYS A 5 -5.63 52.80 -9.82
C LYS A 5 -4.13 52.61 -9.59
N LYS A 6 -3.73 51.96 -8.50
CA LYS A 6 -2.31 51.67 -8.19
C LYS A 6 -1.84 50.52 -9.09
N GLN A 7 -1.02 50.85 -10.08
CA GLN A 7 -0.45 49.93 -11.06
C GLN A 7 0.70 49.15 -10.40
N ILE A 8 0.60 47.81 -10.36
CA ILE A 8 1.65 46.92 -9.84
C ILE A 8 2.56 46.54 -11.03
N PRO A 9 3.88 46.83 -10.99
CA PRO A 9 4.78 46.42 -12.05
C PRO A 9 5.04 44.91 -11.99
N ARG A 10 4.86 44.23 -13.13
CA ARG A 10 5.24 42.82 -13.33
C ARG A 10 6.75 42.73 -13.52
N ALA A 11 7.45 42.10 -12.58
CA ALA A 11 8.85 41.74 -12.75
C ALA A 11 8.96 40.48 -13.62
N ASN A 12 9.55 40.62 -14.80
CA ASN A 12 10.01 39.51 -15.63
C ASN A 12 11.32 38.98 -15.05
N ILE A 13 11.31 37.80 -14.44
CA ILE A 13 12.54 37.11 -14.04
C ILE A 13 12.90 36.13 -15.15
N ALA A 14 14.05 36.41 -15.76
CA ALA A 14 14.63 35.67 -16.85
C ALA A 14 15.13 34.29 -16.40
N LEU A 15 14.98 33.37 -17.35
CA LEU A 15 15.39 31.98 -17.39
C LEU A 15 16.91 31.85 -17.15
N GLY A 16 17.30 31.19 -16.04
CA GLY A 16 18.68 30.80 -15.75
C GLY A 16 18.79 29.28 -15.65
N MET A 17 18.98 28.62 -16.79
CA MET A 17 19.29 27.18 -16.86
C MET A 17 20.78 26.98 -16.62
N THR A 18 21.18 26.67 -15.38
CA THR A 18 22.54 26.22 -15.07
C THR A 18 22.57 24.70 -14.98
N ARG A 19 23.26 24.05 -15.92
CA ARG A 19 23.54 22.61 -15.93
C ARG A 19 24.41 22.26 -14.73
N LEU A 20 23.89 21.53 -13.74
CA LEU A 20 24.73 20.79 -12.81
C LEU A 20 25.14 19.45 -13.44
N GLY A 21 26.45 19.27 -13.57
CA GLY A 21 27.08 18.07 -14.08
C GLY A 21 26.79 16.85 -13.22
N SER A 22 26.46 15.76 -13.90
CA SER A 22 26.39 14.39 -13.36
C SER A 22 27.80 13.95 -12.96
N LEU A 23 28.08 13.92 -11.65
CA LEU A 23 29.19 13.15 -11.09
C LEU A 23 28.66 11.74 -10.81
N GLN A 24 28.87 10.84 -11.78
CA GLN A 24 28.73 9.39 -11.59
C GLN A 24 29.73 8.93 -10.52
N GLN A 25 29.25 8.72 -9.29
CA GLN A 25 29.99 7.97 -8.28
C GLN A 25 29.81 6.48 -8.58
N GLY A 26 30.88 5.86 -9.09
CA GLY A 26 30.99 4.42 -9.24
C GLY A 26 31.00 3.74 -7.88
N VAL A 27 29.90 3.04 -7.56
CA VAL A 27 29.85 2.15 -6.41
C VAL A 27 30.67 0.91 -6.79
N ARG A 28 31.86 0.79 -6.21
CA ARG A 28 32.73 -0.37 -6.35
C ARG A 28 32.05 -1.59 -5.72
N SER A 29 31.72 -2.58 -6.54
CA SER A 29 31.35 -3.92 -6.09
C SER A 29 32.43 -4.49 -5.17
N ALA A 30 32.06 -4.77 -3.91
CA ALA A 30 32.88 -5.56 -3.01
C ALA A 30 32.89 -7.00 -3.52
N ALA A 31 34.00 -7.41 -4.14
CA ALA A 31 34.27 -8.79 -4.50
C ALA A 31 34.42 -9.63 -3.22
N ILE A 32 33.49 -10.56 -3.03
CA ILE A 32 33.57 -11.64 -2.05
C ILE A 32 34.76 -12.52 -2.44
N SER A 33 35.85 -12.40 -1.67
CA SER A 33 37.09 -13.17 -1.83
C SER A 33 36.84 -14.64 -1.51
N ARG A 34 36.71 -15.45 -2.57
CA ARG A 34 36.69 -16.92 -2.52
C ARG A 34 38.08 -17.39 -2.10
N HIS A 35 38.22 -17.90 -0.88
CA HIS A 35 39.46 -18.48 -0.37
C HIS A 35 39.74 -19.83 -1.07
N PRO A 36 40.85 -19.97 -1.82
CA PRO A 36 41.27 -21.22 -2.42
C PRO A 36 42.34 -21.86 -1.53
N LEU A 37 41.94 -22.58 -0.47
CA LEU A 37 42.91 -23.26 0.41
C LEU A 37 42.39 -24.55 1.04
N PHE A 38 41.53 -25.29 0.33
CA PHE A 38 41.21 -26.68 0.72
C PHE A 38 41.27 -27.57 -0.52
N LEU A 39 42.44 -27.57 -1.16
CA LEU A 39 42.80 -28.48 -2.23
C LEU A 39 44.25 -28.92 -2.01
N LEU A 40 44.50 -29.67 -0.94
CA LEU A 40 45.58 -30.66 -0.84
C LEU A 40 45.56 -31.33 0.55
N LEU A 41 45.86 -32.64 0.58
CA LEU A 41 46.10 -33.52 1.74
C LEU A 41 44.88 -34.25 2.33
N CYS A 42 44.56 -35.41 1.76
CA CYS A 42 44.64 -36.70 2.47
C CYS A 42 44.31 -37.85 1.50
N VAL A 43 45.35 -38.30 0.79
CA VAL A 43 45.39 -39.60 0.11
C VAL A 43 45.68 -40.67 1.17
N LEU A 44 45.13 -41.89 0.97
CA LEU A 44 45.32 -43.16 1.69
C LEU A 44 44.32 -43.49 2.82
N GLY A 45 43.35 -44.34 2.48
CA GLY A 45 42.43 -44.99 3.42
C GLY A 45 41.58 -46.04 2.70
N ALA A 46 42.24 -46.99 2.02
CA ALA A 46 41.59 -48.16 1.46
C ALA A 46 41.21 -49.15 2.59
N LEU A 47 40.09 -49.85 2.38
CA LEU A 47 39.72 -51.13 3.01
C LEU A 47 39.24 -51.10 4.47
N PHE A 48 38.00 -50.67 4.71
CA PHE A 48 37.16 -51.28 5.76
C PHE A 48 35.73 -51.43 5.24
N SER A 49 35.43 -52.63 4.72
CA SER A 49 34.07 -53.09 4.46
C SER A 49 33.44 -53.48 5.79
N VAL A 50 32.52 -52.66 6.30
CA VAL A 50 31.63 -53.03 7.40
C VAL A 50 30.22 -53.11 6.80
N PRO A 51 29.57 -54.28 6.75
CA PRO A 51 28.18 -54.34 6.34
C PRO A 51 27.34 -53.80 7.50
N SER A 52 27.08 -52.50 7.48
CA SER A 52 26.05 -51.91 8.33
C SER A 52 24.70 -52.37 7.82
N VAL A 53 24.08 -53.27 8.59
CA VAL A 53 22.66 -53.61 8.54
C VAL A 53 21.83 -52.33 8.45
N LEU A 54 21.27 -52.05 7.28
CA LEU A 54 20.26 -51.02 7.09
C LEU A 54 18.99 -51.45 7.84
N SER A 55 18.88 -51.07 9.11
CA SER A 55 17.58 -50.92 9.75
C SER A 55 16.90 -49.69 9.15
N PRO A 56 15.73 -49.82 8.51
CA PRO A 56 14.92 -48.66 8.20
C PRO A 56 14.27 -48.19 9.51
N SER A 57 14.99 -47.36 10.25
CA SER A 57 14.33 -46.52 11.25
C SER A 57 13.44 -45.54 10.48
N LEU A 58 12.18 -45.93 10.31
CA LEU A 58 11.10 -44.98 10.06
C LEU A 58 11.11 -44.00 11.25
N PHE A 59 11.82 -42.88 11.10
CA PHE A 59 11.53 -41.72 11.91
C PHE A 59 10.15 -41.24 11.50
N ALA A 60 9.14 -41.71 12.23
CA ALA A 60 7.85 -41.05 12.30
C ALA A 60 8.13 -39.64 12.85
N GLN A 61 8.33 -38.68 11.94
CA GLN A 61 8.35 -37.27 12.29
C GLN A 61 6.95 -36.94 12.78
N ALA A 62 6.74 -37.04 14.09
CA ALA A 62 5.59 -36.43 14.73
C ALA A 62 5.65 -34.94 14.35
N ALA A 63 4.69 -34.51 13.54
CA ALA A 63 4.42 -33.10 13.35
C ALA A 63 4.10 -32.54 14.74
N ALA A 64 5.05 -31.83 15.33
CA ALA A 64 4.78 -31.06 16.53
C ALA A 64 3.59 -30.14 16.21
N PRO A 65 2.58 -30.04 17.08
CA PRO A 65 1.53 -29.05 16.93
C PRO A 65 2.21 -27.69 16.73
N GLN A 66 1.95 -27.01 15.61
CA GLN A 66 2.26 -25.60 15.52
C GLN A 66 1.43 -24.91 16.59
N GLU A 67 2.04 -24.68 17.75
CA GLU A 67 1.48 -23.85 18.79
C GLU A 67 1.14 -22.52 18.10
N THR A 68 -0.16 -22.21 18.03
CA THR A 68 -0.65 -20.89 17.67
C THR A 68 -0.19 -19.97 18.77
N THR A 69 1.05 -19.50 18.65
CA THR A 69 1.58 -18.43 19.48
C THR A 69 0.73 -17.22 19.14
N THR A 70 -0.35 -17.05 19.91
CA THR A 70 -1.13 -15.81 19.96
C THR A 70 -0.14 -14.67 19.86
N ASN A 71 -0.22 -13.83 18.81
CA ASN A 71 0.84 -12.86 18.51
C ASN A 71 0.96 -11.84 19.66
N LYS A 72 1.79 -12.19 20.67
CA LYS A 72 1.95 -11.43 21.92
C LYS A 72 2.53 -10.05 21.65
N THR A 73 3.35 -9.93 20.61
CA THR A 73 3.93 -8.66 20.16
C THR A 73 2.83 -7.72 19.64
N GLY A 74 1.97 -8.22 18.75
CA GLY A 74 0.83 -7.48 18.22
C GLY A 74 -0.18 -7.10 19.31
N GLU A 75 -0.44 -8.00 20.25
CA GLU A 75 -1.29 -7.71 21.41
C GLU A 75 -0.72 -6.59 22.29
N ALA A 76 0.58 -6.63 22.59
CA ALA A 76 1.24 -5.60 23.38
C ALA A 76 1.20 -4.22 22.69
N LEU A 77 1.49 -4.18 21.39
CA LEU A 77 1.40 -2.96 20.59
C LEU A 77 -0.03 -2.39 20.57
N TYR A 78 -1.02 -3.27 20.43
CA TYR A 78 -2.43 -2.86 20.43
C TYR A 78 -2.82 -2.22 21.76
N LYS A 79 -2.47 -2.85 22.89
CA LYS A 79 -2.73 -2.31 24.22
C LYS A 79 -2.03 -0.96 24.44
N GLN A 80 -0.80 -0.83 23.97
CA GLN A 80 -0.01 0.40 24.14
C GLN A 80 -0.54 1.58 23.32
N ARG A 81 -1.03 1.34 22.09
CA ARG A 81 -1.26 2.41 21.12
C ARG A 81 -2.69 2.53 20.60
N CYS A 82 -3.45 1.44 20.60
CA CYS A 82 -4.71 1.33 19.83
C CYS A 82 -5.94 1.24 20.75
N ALA A 83 -5.83 0.50 21.86
CA ALA A 83 -6.95 0.21 22.76
C ALA A 83 -7.64 1.48 23.30
N VAL A 84 -6.86 2.55 23.56
CA VAL A 84 -7.40 3.82 24.06
C VAL A 84 -8.54 4.39 23.22
N CYS A 85 -8.53 4.18 21.90
CA CYS A 85 -9.60 4.64 21.02
C CYS A 85 -10.57 3.51 20.64
N HIS A 86 -10.05 2.32 20.35
CA HIS A 86 -10.84 1.19 19.84
C HIS A 86 -11.62 0.43 20.93
N GLU A 87 -11.25 0.61 22.20
CA GLU A 87 -11.99 0.12 23.36
C GLU A 87 -12.51 1.29 24.23
N GLY A 88 -11.98 2.50 24.04
CA GLY A 88 -12.45 3.72 24.71
C GLY A 88 -13.72 4.35 24.11
N GLY A 89 -14.34 3.74 23.10
CA GLY A 89 -15.62 4.18 22.55
C GLY A 89 -15.55 5.44 21.68
N ALA A 90 -14.40 5.71 21.04
CA ALA A 90 -14.29 6.85 20.13
C ALA A 90 -15.25 6.69 18.93
N THR A 91 -16.05 7.71 18.63
CA THR A 91 -17.16 7.66 17.65
C THR A 91 -16.76 7.24 16.23
N ARG A 92 -15.50 7.45 15.85
CA ARG A 92 -14.95 7.09 14.53
C ARG A 92 -14.00 5.89 14.56
N ALA A 93 -13.85 5.21 15.71
CA ALA A 93 -13.02 4.03 15.86
C ALA A 93 -13.92 2.78 15.98
N PRO A 94 -13.81 1.82 15.05
CA PRO A 94 -14.47 0.52 15.20
C PRO A 94 -14.05 -0.19 16.49
N SER A 95 -14.93 -0.96 17.11
CA SER A 95 -14.57 -1.76 18.30
C SER A 95 -13.54 -2.84 17.96
N ARG A 96 -12.95 -3.47 18.98
CA ARG A 96 -12.04 -4.61 18.80
C ARG A 96 -12.67 -5.75 18.00
N GLU A 97 -13.96 -6.01 18.21
CA GLU A 97 -14.77 -6.99 17.50
C GLU A 97 -14.99 -6.57 16.05
N GLY A 98 -15.25 -5.29 15.81
CA GLY A 98 -15.37 -4.73 14.46
C GLY A 98 -14.06 -4.88 13.67
N LEU A 99 -12.91 -4.67 14.31
CA LEU A 99 -11.60 -4.88 13.68
C LEU A 99 -11.34 -6.32 13.26
N LYS A 100 -11.87 -7.32 14.01
CA LYS A 100 -11.75 -8.74 13.65
C LYS A 100 -12.48 -9.10 12.34
N LEU A 101 -13.49 -8.32 11.97
CA LEU A 101 -14.26 -8.51 10.74
C LEU A 101 -13.62 -7.85 9.51
N MET A 102 -12.57 -7.03 9.71
CA MET A 102 -11.87 -6.38 8.61
C MET A 102 -10.90 -7.34 7.92
N SER A 103 -10.63 -7.08 6.64
CA SER A 103 -9.53 -7.75 5.96
C SER A 103 -8.18 -7.23 6.49
N PRO A 104 -7.14 -8.08 6.54
CA PRO A 104 -5.77 -7.67 6.84
C PRO A 104 -5.30 -6.47 6.01
N GLU A 105 -5.69 -6.44 4.74
CA GLU A 105 -5.34 -5.40 3.78
C GLU A 105 -5.98 -4.06 4.14
N ASN A 106 -7.25 -4.07 4.59
CA ASN A 106 -7.94 -2.85 5.02
C ASN A 106 -7.31 -2.28 6.30
N VAL A 107 -6.94 -3.13 7.26
CA VAL A 107 -6.25 -2.70 8.48
C VAL A 107 -4.87 -2.11 8.13
N ARG A 108 -4.14 -2.76 7.21
CA ARG A 108 -2.85 -2.26 6.71
C ARG A 108 -3.02 -0.90 6.03
N PHE A 109 -3.98 -0.78 5.12
CA PHE A 109 -4.28 0.47 4.41
C PHE A 109 -4.59 1.59 5.38
N ALA A 110 -5.46 1.35 6.37
CA ALA A 110 -5.83 2.34 7.37
C ALA A 110 -4.60 2.90 8.10
N LEU A 111 -3.65 2.04 8.49
CA LEU A 111 -2.44 2.41 9.23
C LEU A 111 -1.34 3.06 8.37
N VAL A 112 -1.28 2.74 7.08
CA VAL A 112 -0.17 3.17 6.21
C VAL A 112 -0.53 4.37 5.32
N SER A 113 -1.75 4.40 4.79
CA SER A 113 -2.16 5.40 3.78
C SER A 113 -3.58 5.95 4.00
N GLY A 114 -4.31 5.41 4.96
CA GLY A 114 -5.73 5.70 5.18
C GLY A 114 -5.98 6.63 6.35
N SER A 115 -7.20 6.53 6.90
CA SER A 115 -7.70 7.42 7.96
C SER A 115 -6.93 7.34 9.29
N MET A 116 -6.14 6.27 9.50
CA MET A 116 -5.33 6.07 10.71
C MET A 116 -3.82 6.23 10.45
N MET A 117 -3.42 6.83 9.32
CA MET A 117 -2.01 6.97 8.95
C MET A 117 -1.20 7.67 10.07
N MET A 118 -1.76 8.72 10.68
CA MET A 118 -1.11 9.43 11.77
C MET A 118 -0.85 8.55 13.01
N GLN A 119 -1.77 7.62 13.29
CA GLN A 119 -1.67 6.66 14.38
C GLN A 119 -0.69 5.52 14.05
N GLY A 120 -0.52 5.21 12.76
CA GLY A 120 0.46 4.23 12.27
C GLY A 120 1.89 4.76 12.23
N LEU A 121 2.11 6.08 12.31
CA LEU A 121 3.45 6.66 12.28
C LEU A 121 4.38 6.06 13.35
N GLY A 122 5.62 5.81 12.95
CA GLY A 122 6.64 5.22 13.82
C GLY A 122 6.51 3.71 14.06
N LEU A 123 5.47 3.05 13.51
CA LEU A 123 5.47 1.59 13.43
C LEU A 123 6.36 1.12 12.28
N SER A 124 7.19 0.11 12.52
CA SER A 124 7.87 -0.61 11.44
C SER A 124 6.88 -1.47 10.65
N SER A 125 7.29 -1.92 9.46
CA SER A 125 6.51 -2.86 8.66
C SER A 125 6.22 -4.17 9.40
N SER A 126 7.17 -4.67 10.20
CA SER A 126 6.98 -5.88 11.02
C SER A 126 5.97 -5.65 12.14
N GLN A 127 6.03 -4.51 12.84
CA GLN A 127 5.08 -4.16 13.88
C GLN A 127 3.65 -4.01 13.34
N ILE A 128 3.52 -3.46 12.12
CA ILE A 128 2.22 -3.39 11.43
C ILE A 128 1.71 -4.79 11.11
N ALA A 129 2.56 -5.70 10.62
CA ALA A 129 2.17 -7.10 10.36
C ALA A 129 1.74 -7.82 11.65
N ASP A 130 2.48 -7.65 12.75
CA ASP A 130 2.15 -8.25 14.04
C ASP A 130 0.80 -7.75 14.58
N LEU A 131 0.55 -6.44 14.46
CA LEU A 131 -0.74 -5.85 14.80
C LEU A 131 -1.88 -6.42 13.96
N ILE A 132 -1.69 -6.56 12.65
CA ILE A 132 -2.72 -7.08 11.75
C ILE A 132 -3.04 -8.53 12.05
N GLU A 133 -2.01 -9.36 12.27
CA GLU A 133 -2.20 -10.76 12.64
C GLU A 133 -2.95 -10.88 13.97
N PHE A 134 -2.56 -10.09 14.97
CA PHE A 134 -3.31 -10.04 16.23
C PHE A 134 -4.75 -9.56 16.03
N LEU A 135 -4.98 -8.55 15.18
CA LEU A 135 -6.29 -7.95 14.99
C LEU A 135 -7.27 -8.87 14.27
N THR A 136 -6.81 -9.56 13.24
CA THR A 136 -7.64 -10.26 12.25
C THR A 136 -7.47 -11.78 12.27
N GLY A 137 -6.45 -12.29 12.97
CA GLY A 137 -6.06 -13.71 12.94
C GLY A 137 -5.42 -14.15 11.62
N LYS A 138 -5.09 -13.21 10.74
CA LYS A 138 -4.54 -13.47 9.40
C LYS A 138 -3.39 -12.50 9.11
N GLN A 139 -2.37 -12.98 8.42
CA GLN A 139 -1.31 -12.11 7.90
C GLN A 139 -1.81 -11.35 6.66
N PRO A 140 -1.40 -10.09 6.45
CA PRO A 140 -1.71 -9.39 5.22
C PRO A 140 -1.06 -10.10 4.04
N ALA A 141 -1.86 -10.37 3.00
CA ALA A 141 -1.30 -10.89 1.77
C ALA A 141 -0.27 -9.91 1.22
N LYS A 142 0.78 -10.44 0.58
CA LYS A 142 1.64 -9.59 -0.23
C LYS A 142 0.77 -9.03 -1.36
N GLU A 143 0.62 -7.70 -1.39
CA GLU A 143 -0.15 -7.00 -2.41
C GLU A 143 0.34 -7.44 -3.79
N GLN A 144 -0.46 -8.21 -4.50
CA GLN A 144 -0.17 -8.68 -5.85
C GLN A 144 -1.41 -8.53 -6.69
N ILE A 145 -1.47 -7.44 -7.45
CA ILE A 145 -2.52 -7.22 -8.44
C ILE A 145 -2.28 -8.24 -9.55
N SER A 146 -3.21 -9.18 -9.72
CA SER A 146 -3.14 -10.15 -10.80
C SER A 146 -3.07 -9.42 -12.15
N PRO A 147 -2.26 -9.89 -13.12
CA PRO A 147 -2.32 -9.38 -14.49
C PRO A 147 -3.74 -9.41 -15.09
N ALA A 148 -4.59 -10.33 -14.63
CA ALA A 148 -5.99 -10.41 -15.05
C ALA A 148 -6.88 -9.27 -14.50
N ALA A 149 -6.43 -8.53 -13.49
CA ALA A 149 -7.13 -7.34 -12.98
C ALA A 149 -6.91 -6.09 -13.86
N PHE A 150 -5.98 -6.16 -14.82
CA PHE A 150 -5.77 -5.11 -15.81
C PHE A 150 -6.65 -5.40 -17.04
N CYS A 151 -7.28 -4.37 -17.59
CA CYS A 151 -8.00 -4.51 -18.86
C CYS A 151 -7.02 -4.91 -19.98
N PRO A 152 -7.35 -5.92 -20.81
CA PRO A 152 -6.54 -6.29 -21.95
C PRO A 152 -6.72 -5.25 -23.07
N GLY A 153 -5.89 -4.22 -23.10
CA GLY A 153 -5.78 -3.31 -24.25
C GLY A 153 -5.74 -1.82 -23.91
N SER A 154 -5.42 -1.01 -24.92
CA SER A 154 -5.58 0.45 -24.85
C SER A 154 -7.06 0.77 -24.65
N ALA A 155 -7.38 1.53 -23.61
CA ALA A 155 -8.74 2.01 -23.35
C ALA A 155 -9.37 2.48 -24.66
N ALA A 156 -10.59 2.00 -24.95
CA ALA A 156 -11.38 2.58 -26.03
C ALA A 156 -11.37 4.10 -25.82
N SER A 157 -11.12 4.86 -26.90
CA SER A 157 -11.17 6.31 -26.80
C SER A 157 -12.57 6.69 -26.36
N PHE A 158 -12.69 7.20 -25.13
CA PHE A 158 -13.94 7.78 -24.69
C PHE A 158 -14.20 9.00 -25.56
N ALA A 159 -15.39 9.08 -26.18
CA ALA A 159 -15.83 10.32 -26.79
C ALA A 159 -15.74 11.45 -25.75
N ASP A 160 -15.46 12.68 -26.20
CA ASP A 160 -15.32 13.82 -25.30
C ASP A 160 -16.55 13.93 -24.37
N PRO A 161 -16.39 13.71 -23.05
CA PRO A 161 -17.51 13.69 -22.12
C PRO A 161 -18.17 15.07 -22.00
N LEU A 162 -17.52 16.14 -22.46
CA LEU A 162 -18.05 17.50 -22.41
C LEU A 162 -19.00 17.81 -23.58
N VAL A 163 -19.08 16.95 -24.59
CA VAL A 163 -19.95 17.15 -25.78
C VAL A 163 -21.39 16.69 -25.53
N LYS A 164 -21.62 15.83 -24.52
CA LYS A 164 -22.96 15.35 -24.13
C LYS A 164 -23.44 16.07 -22.87
N PRO A 165 -24.74 15.98 -22.53
CA PRO A 165 -25.24 16.29 -21.19
C PRO A 165 -24.29 15.82 -20.10
N HIS A 166 -23.75 16.75 -19.31
CA HIS A 166 -22.72 16.44 -18.34
C HIS A 166 -22.85 17.28 -17.08
N TRP A 167 -22.26 16.74 -16.03
CA TRP A 167 -22.03 17.43 -14.77
C TRP A 167 -20.57 17.22 -14.39
N ASN A 168 -19.72 18.21 -14.65
CA ASN A 168 -18.28 18.10 -14.43
C ASN A 168 -17.88 18.58 -13.02
N GLY A 169 -18.35 17.87 -11.99
CA GLY A 169 -17.88 18.05 -10.61
C GLY A 169 -18.88 18.73 -9.67
N TRP A 170 -18.45 19.80 -8.98
CA TRP A 170 -19.24 20.40 -7.89
C TRP A 170 -20.39 21.31 -8.36
N GLY A 171 -20.27 21.88 -9.57
CA GLY A 171 -21.34 22.62 -10.24
C GLY A 171 -21.31 22.38 -11.75
N ALA A 172 -22.32 22.88 -12.47
CA ALA A 172 -22.46 22.72 -13.92
C ALA A 172 -21.57 23.68 -14.73
N ASN A 173 -20.97 24.68 -14.06
CA ASN A 173 -20.12 25.69 -14.68
C ASN A 173 -19.08 26.24 -13.68
N LEU A 174 -18.23 27.16 -14.13
CA LEU A 174 -17.17 27.76 -13.30
C LEU A 174 -17.69 28.62 -12.14
N GLU A 175 -18.93 29.11 -12.22
CA GLU A 175 -19.61 29.79 -11.11
C GLU A 175 -20.24 28.80 -10.12
N GLN A 176 -20.06 27.49 -10.34
CA GLN A 176 -20.58 26.42 -9.51
C GLN A 176 -22.11 26.43 -9.43
N HIS A 177 -22.78 26.91 -10.46
CA HIS A 177 -24.24 26.90 -10.51
C HIS A 177 -24.74 25.46 -10.46
N ARG A 178 -25.79 25.24 -9.66
CA ARG A 178 -26.51 23.97 -9.58
C ARG A 178 -27.66 23.88 -10.58
N PHE A 179 -27.61 24.70 -11.62
CA PHE A 179 -28.61 24.78 -12.66
C PHE A 179 -28.08 24.15 -13.95
N GLN A 180 -28.91 23.33 -14.60
CA GLN A 180 -28.63 22.78 -15.93
C GLN A 180 -29.43 23.56 -16.96
N THR A 181 -28.76 24.04 -18.00
CA THR A 181 -29.44 24.73 -19.10
C THR A 181 -30.35 23.74 -19.84
N ALA A 182 -31.39 24.24 -20.52
CA ALA A 182 -32.28 23.37 -21.29
C ALA A 182 -31.55 22.54 -22.36
N GLU A 183 -30.51 23.11 -22.99
CA GLU A 183 -29.64 22.43 -23.96
C GLU A 183 -28.93 21.22 -23.34
N MET A 184 -28.38 21.39 -22.13
CA MET A 184 -27.65 20.34 -21.41
C MET A 184 -28.58 19.35 -20.70
N ALA A 185 -29.73 19.80 -20.22
CA ALA A 185 -30.73 18.96 -19.59
C ALA A 185 -31.46 18.06 -20.61
N GLN A 186 -31.51 18.49 -21.88
CA GLN A 186 -32.32 17.87 -22.93
C GLN A 186 -33.79 17.68 -22.53
N LEU A 187 -34.30 18.62 -21.71
CA LEU A 187 -35.65 18.65 -21.18
C LEU A 187 -36.23 20.04 -21.37
N SER A 188 -37.41 20.11 -21.96
CA SER A 188 -38.21 21.34 -22.03
C SER A 188 -39.10 21.50 -20.80
N ALA A 189 -39.57 22.72 -20.54
CA ALA A 189 -40.43 23.01 -19.40
C ALA A 189 -41.75 22.21 -19.44
N GLU A 190 -42.27 21.94 -20.63
CA GLU A 190 -43.53 21.22 -20.86
C GLU A 190 -43.38 19.71 -20.63
N GLN A 191 -42.15 19.18 -20.64
CA GLN A 191 -41.85 17.78 -20.35
C GLN A 191 -41.76 17.50 -18.86
N VAL A 192 -41.46 18.52 -18.03
CA VAL A 192 -41.29 18.36 -16.58
C VAL A 192 -42.52 17.75 -15.88
N PRO A 193 -43.77 18.14 -16.19
CA PRO A 193 -44.95 17.53 -15.57
C PRO A 193 -45.19 16.04 -15.91
N LYS A 194 -44.39 15.46 -16.82
CA LYS A 194 -44.54 14.08 -17.31
C LYS A 194 -43.44 13.14 -16.79
N LEU A 195 -42.52 13.63 -15.95
CA LEU A 195 -41.47 12.84 -15.30
C LEU A 195 -42.02 12.18 -14.04
#